data_AF-A0A944GR91-F1
#
_entry.id   AF-A0A944GR91-F1
#
_cell.length_a   1.000
_cell.length_b   1.000
_cell.length_c   1.000
_cell.angle_alpha   90.00
_cell.angle_beta   90.00
_cell.angle_gamma   90.00
#
_symmetry.space_group_name_H-M   'P 1'
#
loop_
_entity.id
_entity.type
_entity.pdbx_description
1 polymer ?
#
loop_
_entity_poly.entity_id
_entity_poly.type
_entity_poly.pdbx_seq_one_letter_code
_entity_poly.pdbx_strand_id
1 'polypeptide(L)'
;SVSVVFLEKLGYFGGFAVVMLVGVAILIPSGQMRWFLVAGALVMALMIAFVVVVLVMGYRSQGRLLALLERISALANTVLVKLKREPLDPWTKRVTASFHEAAVMVAGRPLPAVNTFVRFVLAHAFDCCCFVATGFAFGFTAIPFLIAGYVAGFIIATFILQTIGAVEVLLAIILGAYGAAPAVAAAMALCYRGLIFWVPFAIGAVCINFTGRAGGVFSKAEDKPLIEERL
;
A
#
# COMPACT_ATOMS: atom_id res chain seq x y z
N SER A 1 -15.16 -0.92 8.38
CA SER A 1 -15.40 0.54 8.30
C SER A 1 -14.41 1.17 7.34
N VAL A 2 -14.81 2.17 6.55
CA VAL A 2 -13.94 2.90 5.61
C VAL A 2 -12.73 3.50 6.36
N SER A 3 -12.94 3.92 7.60
CA SER A 3 -11.92 4.49 8.49
C SER A 3 -10.78 3.51 8.81
N VAL A 4 -11.09 2.22 8.95
CA VAL A 4 -10.08 1.17 9.22
C VAL A 4 -9.23 0.89 7.98
N VAL A 5 -9.88 0.72 6.82
CA VAL A 5 -9.18 0.53 5.54
C VAL A 5 -8.27 1.71 5.25
N PHE A 6 -8.74 2.92 5.53
CA PHE A 6 -7.94 4.12 5.39
C PHE A 6 -6.73 4.11 6.31
N LEU A 7 -6.92 3.78 7.60
CA LEU A 7 -5.83 3.67 8.57
C LEU A 7 -4.79 2.63 8.16
N GLU A 8 -5.24 1.48 7.62
CA GLU A 8 -4.36 0.43 7.11
C GLU A 8 -3.53 0.92 5.93
N LYS A 9 -4.11 1.65 4.97
CA LYS A 9 -3.36 2.23 3.86
C LYS A 9 -2.32 3.24 4.33
N LEU A 10 -2.67 4.08 5.30
CA LEU A 10 -1.72 5.01 5.91
C LEU A 10 -0.57 4.27 6.62
N GLY A 11 -0.89 3.23 7.38
CA GLY A 11 0.12 2.39 8.04
C GLY A 11 1.01 1.67 7.04
N TYR A 12 0.46 1.19 5.92
CA TYR A 12 1.20 0.55 4.85
C TYR A 12 2.19 1.51 4.18
N PHE A 13 1.74 2.71 3.77
CA PHE A 13 2.63 3.70 3.15
C PHE A 13 3.64 4.27 4.15
N GLY A 14 3.24 4.48 5.40
CA GLY A 14 4.14 4.91 6.47
C GLY A 14 5.21 3.86 6.78
N GLY A 15 4.85 2.57 6.78
CA GLY A 15 5.79 1.47 6.97
C GLY A 15 6.83 1.40 5.84
N PHE A 16 6.38 1.59 4.59
CA PHE A 16 7.31 1.68 3.46
C PHE A 16 8.26 2.86 3.58
N ALA A 17 7.78 4.01 4.07
CA ALA A 17 8.63 5.19 4.24
C ALA A 17 9.80 4.95 5.21
N VAL A 18 9.61 4.12 6.24
CA VAL A 18 10.70 3.70 7.14
C VAL A 18 11.76 2.93 6.36
N VAL A 19 11.36 1.94 5.55
CA VAL A 19 12.27 1.15 4.71
C VAL A 19 12.97 2.04 3.67
N MET A 20 12.26 3.01 3.10
CA MET A 20 12.83 3.98 2.18
C MET A 20 13.90 4.87 2.85
N LEU A 21 13.66 5.35 4.08
CA LEU A 21 14.65 6.12 4.83
C LEU A 21 15.92 5.31 5.12
N VAL A 22 15.75 4.03 5.49
CA VAL A 22 16.88 3.10 5.66
C VAL A 22 17.62 2.92 4.34
N GLY A 23 16.90 2.73 3.23
CA GLY A 23 17.51 2.63 1.90
C GLY A 23 18.30 3.87 1.53
N VAL A 24 17.72 5.06 1.67
CA VAL A 24 18.42 6.34 1.42
C VAL A 24 19.67 6.47 2.30
N ALA A 25 19.59 6.11 3.59
CA ALA A 25 20.73 6.14 4.50
C ALA A 25 21.88 5.22 4.07
N ILE A 26 21.59 4.09 3.42
CA ILE A 26 22.59 3.17 2.87
C ILE A 26 23.15 3.70 1.54
N LEU A 27 22.32 4.34 0.71
CA LEU A 27 22.72 4.83 -0.61
C LEU A 27 23.60 6.07 -0.58
N ILE A 28 23.37 6.99 0.36
CA ILE A 28 24.18 8.22 0.52
C ILE A 28 25.69 7.91 0.64
N PRO A 29 26.15 7.08 1.59
CA PRO A 29 27.57 6.76 1.73
C PRO A 29 28.09 5.88 0.58
N SER A 30 27.22 5.13 -0.10
CA SER A 30 27.60 4.28 -1.23
C SER A 30 27.82 5.07 -2.53
N GLY A 31 27.51 6.37 -2.56
CA GLY A 31 27.64 7.20 -3.77
C GLY A 31 26.69 6.83 -4.90
N GLN A 32 25.73 5.92 -4.66
CA GLN A 32 24.78 5.41 -5.66
C GLN A 32 23.48 6.22 -5.71
N MET A 33 23.43 7.37 -5.05
CA MET A 33 22.23 8.20 -4.97
C MET A 33 21.95 8.87 -6.32
N ARG A 34 20.84 8.47 -6.97
CA ARG A 34 20.39 9.06 -8.24
C ARG A 34 19.25 10.05 -7.99
N TRP A 35 19.12 11.06 -8.85
CA TRP A 35 18.17 12.17 -8.65
C TRP A 35 16.71 11.70 -8.50
N PHE A 36 16.31 10.64 -9.21
CA PHE A 36 14.95 10.11 -9.14
C PHE A 36 14.63 9.45 -7.80
N LEU A 37 15.63 8.91 -7.09
CA LEU A 37 15.46 8.40 -5.73
C LEU A 37 15.24 9.54 -4.73
N VAL A 38 15.96 10.64 -4.90
CA VAL A 38 15.76 11.86 -4.10
C VAL A 38 14.36 12.43 -4.35
N ALA A 39 13.95 12.53 -5.62
CA ALA A 39 12.63 13.00 -5.99
C ALA A 39 11.52 12.12 -5.38
N GLY A 40 11.66 10.80 -5.47
CA GLY A 40 10.70 9.87 -4.88
C GLY A 40 10.66 9.92 -3.36
N ALA A 41 11.80 10.06 -2.69
CA ALA A 41 11.87 10.25 -1.24
C ALA A 41 11.20 11.55 -0.80
N LEU A 42 11.42 12.64 -1.54
CA LEU A 42 10.76 13.92 -1.31
C LEU A 42 9.24 13.80 -1.46
N VAL A 43 8.78 13.18 -2.54
CA VAL A 43 7.34 12.99 -2.79
C VAL A 43 6.68 12.17 -1.69
N MET A 44 7.32 11.08 -1.24
CA MET A 44 6.84 10.28 -0.12
C MET A 44 6.83 11.07 1.19
N ALA A 45 7.86 11.87 1.47
CA ALA A 45 7.90 12.74 2.65
C ALA A 45 6.77 13.78 2.63
N LEU A 46 6.51 14.39 1.48
CA LEU A 46 5.38 15.32 1.28
C LEU A 46 4.03 14.63 1.49
N MET A 47 3.87 13.40 0.99
CA MET A 47 2.66 12.61 1.18
C MET A 47 2.42 12.29 2.66
N ILE A 48 3.44 11.88 3.40
CA ILE A 48 3.35 11.60 4.84
C ILE A 48 3.02 12.88 5.60
N ALA A 49 3.70 13.98 5.31
CA ALA A 49 3.44 15.28 5.92
C ALA A 49 1.98 15.70 5.69
N PHE A 50 1.48 15.56 4.47
CA PHE A 50 0.08 15.82 4.13
C PHE A 50 -0.88 14.97 4.96
N VAL A 51 -0.64 13.65 5.04
CA VAL A 51 -1.46 12.73 5.84
C VAL A 51 -1.47 13.12 7.32
N VAL A 52 -0.31 13.41 7.90
CA VAL A 52 -0.18 13.81 9.31
C VAL A 52 -0.94 15.11 9.56
N VAL A 53 -0.80 16.11 8.67
CA VAL A 53 -1.54 17.37 8.76
C VAL A 53 -3.05 17.12 8.72
N VAL A 54 -3.54 16.29 7.80
CA VAL A 54 -4.97 15.99 7.67
C VAL A 54 -5.50 15.24 8.90
N LEU A 55 -4.75 14.26 9.44
CA LEU A 55 -5.11 13.55 10.67
C LEU A 55 -5.16 14.47 11.88
N VAL A 56 -4.15 15.34 12.04
CA VAL A 56 -4.11 16.33 13.12
C VAL A 56 -5.24 17.35 13.00
N MET A 57 -5.56 17.80 11.77
CA MET A 57 -6.71 18.67 11.52
C MET A 57 -8.03 17.98 11.83
N GLY A 58 -8.20 16.72 11.44
CA GLY A 58 -9.39 15.91 11.73
C GLY A 58 -9.59 15.67 13.23
N TYR A 59 -8.49 15.50 13.97
CA TYR A 59 -8.53 15.40 15.43
C TYR A 59 -8.86 16.74 16.10
N ARG A 60 -8.18 17.83 15.72
CA ARG A 60 -8.31 19.14 16.40
C ARG A 60 -9.58 19.91 16.05
N SER A 61 -10.13 19.74 14.84
CA SER A 61 -11.37 20.43 14.45
C SER A 61 -11.99 19.84 13.19
N GLN A 62 -13.10 19.13 13.35
CA GLN A 62 -13.92 18.63 12.24
C GLN A 62 -14.30 19.75 11.26
N GLY A 63 -14.63 20.95 11.76
CA GLY A 63 -15.04 22.09 10.95
C GLY A 63 -13.98 22.61 9.98
N ARG A 64 -12.68 22.63 10.37
CA ARG A 64 -11.60 23.09 9.45
C ARG A 64 -11.31 22.07 8.36
N LEU A 65 -11.37 20.77 8.68
CA LEU A 65 -11.19 19.72 7.69
C LEU A 65 -12.34 19.72 6.68
N LEU A 66 -13.58 19.87 7.17
CA LEU A 66 -14.76 19.99 6.32
C LEU A 66 -14.67 21.22 5.40
N ALA A 67 -14.30 22.39 5.93
CA ALA A 67 -14.15 23.60 5.12
C ALA A 67 -13.04 23.48 4.06
N LEU A 68 -11.93 22.81 4.36
CA LEU A 68 -10.85 22.57 3.39
C LEU A 68 -11.31 21.64 2.27
N LEU A 69 -11.96 20.53 2.62
CA LEU A 69 -12.52 19.60 1.65
C LEU A 69 -13.66 20.23 0.83
N GLU A 70 -14.46 21.11 1.42
CA GLU A 70 -15.50 21.85 0.69
C GLU A 70 -14.89 22.82 -0.33
N ARG A 71 -13.83 23.54 0.03
CA ARG A 71 -13.07 24.38 -0.92
C ARG A 71 -12.54 23.54 -2.10
N ILE A 72 -11.99 22.36 -1.82
CA ILE A 72 -11.51 21.44 -2.86
C ILE A 72 -12.68 20.96 -3.73
N SER A 73 -13.81 20.58 -3.14
CA SER A 73 -15.01 20.18 -3.89
C SER A 73 -15.57 21.32 -4.73
N ALA A 74 -15.51 22.57 -4.25
CA ALA A 74 -15.97 23.74 -4.98
C ALA A 74 -15.08 24.02 -6.20
N LEU A 75 -13.75 23.92 -6.03
CA LEU A 75 -12.80 24.01 -7.14
C LEU A 75 -13.03 22.89 -8.17
N ALA A 76 -13.18 21.64 -7.71
CA ALA A 76 -13.46 20.50 -8.58
C ALA A 76 -14.80 20.67 -9.33
N ASN A 77 -15.84 21.14 -8.64
CA ASN A 77 -17.14 21.41 -9.25
C ASN A 77 -17.08 22.56 -10.25
N THR A 78 -16.28 23.60 -10.00
CA THR A 78 -16.04 24.69 -10.97
C THR A 78 -15.42 24.14 -12.25
N VAL A 79 -14.46 23.22 -12.11
CA VAL A 79 -13.83 22.54 -13.25
C VAL A 79 -14.80 21.59 -13.97
N LEU A 80 -15.59 20.81 -13.22
CA LEU A 80 -16.57 19.86 -13.78
C LEU A 80 -17.71 20.56 -14.51
N VAL A 81 -18.22 21.69 -13.99
CA VAL A 81 -19.22 22.52 -14.66
C VAL A 81 -18.65 23.09 -15.96
N LYS A 82 -17.38 23.54 -15.96
CA LYS A 82 -16.68 23.97 -17.19
C LYS A 82 -16.51 22.82 -18.19
N LEU A 83 -16.42 21.58 -17.70
CA LEU A 83 -16.36 20.36 -18.50
C LEU A 83 -17.75 19.75 -18.82
N LYS A 84 -18.85 20.48 -18.51
CA LYS A 84 -20.25 20.05 -18.68
C LYS A 84 -20.57 18.68 -18.07
N ARG A 85 -19.92 18.34 -16.96
CA ARG A 85 -20.15 17.10 -16.20
C ARG A 85 -20.99 17.40 -14.96
N GLU A 86 -21.69 16.38 -14.47
CA GLU A 86 -22.46 16.50 -13.22
C GLU A 86 -21.56 16.86 -12.03
N PRO A 87 -22.05 17.69 -11.10
CA PRO A 87 -21.32 18.05 -9.90
C PRO A 87 -21.08 16.82 -9.02
N LEU A 88 -19.98 16.83 -8.28
CA LEU A 88 -19.65 15.75 -7.35
C LEU A 88 -20.67 15.67 -6.21
N ASP A 89 -21.08 14.44 -5.88
CA ASP A 89 -21.88 14.13 -4.69
C ASP A 89 -21.27 14.72 -3.41
N PRO A 90 -22.05 14.92 -2.33
CA PRO A 90 -21.55 15.41 -1.04
C PRO A 90 -20.70 14.36 -0.30
N TRP A 91 -19.52 14.06 -0.84
CA TRP A 91 -18.52 13.12 -0.31
C TRP A 91 -17.74 13.72 0.86
N THR A 92 -17.62 15.04 0.91
CA THR A 92 -16.84 15.80 1.89
C THR A 92 -17.19 15.47 3.34
N LYS A 93 -18.49 15.36 3.66
CA LYS A 93 -18.95 15.01 5.00
C LYS A 93 -18.56 13.58 5.39
N ARG A 94 -18.69 12.62 4.47
CA ARG A 94 -18.31 11.21 4.69
C ARG A 94 -16.82 11.06 4.93
N VAL A 95 -16.01 11.75 4.14
CA VAL A 95 -14.54 11.72 4.27
C VAL A 95 -14.10 12.40 5.56
N THR A 96 -14.64 13.58 5.89
CA THR A 96 -14.35 14.26 7.17
C THR A 96 -14.68 13.38 8.37
N ALA A 97 -15.86 12.73 8.37
CA ALA A 97 -16.26 11.82 9.43
C ALA A 97 -15.31 10.62 9.55
N SER A 98 -14.87 10.05 8.42
CA SER A 98 -13.92 8.93 8.40
C SER A 98 -12.55 9.30 8.96
N PHE A 99 -12.03 10.48 8.60
CA PHE A 99 -10.77 11.00 9.14
C PHE A 99 -10.84 11.29 10.64
N HIS A 100 -11.97 11.84 11.09
CA HIS A 100 -12.18 12.10 12.50
C HIS A 100 -12.28 10.79 13.30
N GLU A 101 -13.07 9.82 12.83
CA GLU A 101 -13.21 8.51 13.46
C GLU A 101 -11.85 7.78 13.51
N ALA A 102 -11.09 7.80 12.41
CA ALA A 102 -9.74 7.25 12.38
C ALA A 102 -8.80 7.94 13.38
N ALA A 103 -8.84 9.27 13.46
CA ALA A 103 -8.00 10.02 14.39
C ALA A 103 -8.36 9.75 15.87
N VAL A 104 -9.66 9.68 16.19
CA VAL A 104 -10.13 9.31 17.54
C VAL A 104 -9.77 7.87 17.87
N MET A 105 -9.87 6.94 16.93
CA MET A 105 -9.48 5.54 17.12
C MET A 105 -7.99 5.39 17.46
N VAL A 106 -7.12 6.11 16.74
CA VAL A 106 -5.68 6.13 17.01
C VAL A 106 -5.39 6.78 18.38
N ALA A 107 -6.05 7.89 18.70
CA ALA A 107 -5.85 8.59 19.97
C ALA A 107 -6.36 7.79 21.18
N GLY A 108 -7.48 7.08 21.03
CA GLY A 108 -8.11 6.30 22.11
C GLY A 108 -7.41 4.97 22.39
N ARG A 109 -6.78 4.34 21.39
CA ARG A 109 -6.04 3.08 21.55
C ARG A 109 -4.76 3.08 20.69
N PRO A 110 -3.67 3.72 21.16
CA PRO A 110 -2.44 3.85 20.37
C PRO A 110 -1.67 2.52 20.24
N LEU A 111 -1.72 1.65 21.24
CA LEU A 111 -0.93 0.40 21.27
C LEU A 111 -1.26 -0.55 20.09
N PRO A 112 -2.53 -0.87 19.79
CA PRO A 112 -2.87 -1.66 18.60
C PRO A 112 -2.42 -0.99 17.28
N ALA A 113 -2.55 0.34 17.18
CA ALA A 113 -2.14 1.06 15.98
C ALA A 113 -0.62 0.97 15.74
N VAL A 114 0.18 1.10 16.82
CA VAL A 114 1.63 0.92 16.76
C VAL A 114 1.99 -0.53 16.40
N ASN A 115 1.33 -1.53 16.98
CA ASN A 115 1.58 -2.93 16.65
C ASN A 115 1.31 -3.21 15.15
N THR A 116 0.19 -2.72 14.62
CA THR A 116 -0.13 -2.83 13.20
C THR A 116 0.91 -2.12 12.33
N PHE A 117 1.37 -0.92 12.75
CA PHE A 117 2.43 -0.20 12.05
C PHE A 117 3.75 -0.98 12.03
N VAL A 118 4.17 -1.54 13.16
CA VAL A 118 5.39 -2.39 13.24
C VAL A 118 5.26 -3.60 12.32
N ARG A 119 4.09 -4.25 12.27
CA ARG A 119 3.84 -5.36 11.34
C ARG A 119 3.98 -4.93 9.88
N PHE A 120 3.53 -3.74 9.50
CA PHE A 120 3.75 -3.22 8.15
C PHE A 120 5.22 -2.94 7.86
N VAL A 121 5.97 -2.36 8.80
CA VAL A 121 7.42 -2.16 8.66
C VAL A 121 8.13 -3.50 8.46
N LEU A 122 7.78 -4.52 9.25
CA LEU A 122 8.33 -5.87 9.11
C LEU A 122 7.95 -6.52 7.78
N ALA A 123 6.72 -6.34 7.32
CA ALA A 123 6.27 -6.84 6.02
C ALA A 123 7.09 -6.21 4.88
N HIS A 124 7.29 -4.89 4.90
CA HIS A 124 8.12 -4.21 3.89
C HIS A 124 9.59 -4.61 3.99
N ALA A 125 10.11 -4.83 5.20
CA ALA A 125 11.47 -5.35 5.39
C ALA A 125 11.61 -6.76 4.79
N PHE A 126 10.61 -7.62 4.99
CA PHE A 126 10.58 -8.96 4.41
C PHE A 126 10.49 -8.92 2.87
N ASP A 127 9.64 -8.05 2.31
CA ASP A 127 9.54 -7.83 0.87
C ASP A 127 10.89 -7.37 0.29
N CYS A 128 11.57 -6.45 0.97
CA CYS A 128 12.91 -5.99 0.60
C CYS A 128 13.92 -7.14 0.67
N CYS A 129 13.86 -8.00 1.70
CA CYS A 129 14.73 -9.18 1.80
C CYS A 129 14.48 -10.18 0.66
N CYS A 130 13.22 -10.44 0.31
CA CYS A 130 12.85 -11.28 -0.83
C CYS A 130 13.40 -10.71 -2.14
N PHE A 131 13.34 -9.40 -2.32
CA PHE A 131 13.92 -8.72 -3.47
C PHE A 131 15.44 -8.89 -3.54
N VAL A 132 16.14 -8.68 -2.42
CA VAL A 132 17.59 -8.84 -2.31
C VAL A 132 18.01 -10.30 -2.55
N ALA A 133 17.30 -11.26 -1.97
CA ALA A 133 17.54 -12.69 -2.19
C ALA A 133 17.36 -13.09 -3.66
N THR A 134 16.34 -12.53 -4.32
CA THR A 134 16.16 -12.70 -5.78
C THR A 134 17.36 -12.12 -6.53
N GLY A 135 17.84 -10.93 -6.16
CA GLY A 135 19.04 -10.33 -6.72
C GLY A 135 20.28 -11.21 -6.61
N PHE A 136 20.51 -11.82 -5.43
CA PHE A 136 21.61 -12.76 -5.23
C PHE A 136 21.50 -14.00 -6.13
N ALA A 137 20.29 -14.54 -6.32
CA ALA A 137 20.06 -15.70 -7.20
C ALA A 137 20.42 -15.41 -8.67
N PHE A 138 20.29 -14.15 -9.11
CA PHE A 138 20.68 -13.71 -10.46
C PHE A 138 22.11 -13.13 -10.54
N GLY A 139 22.91 -13.28 -9.47
CA GLY A 139 24.34 -12.91 -9.46
C GLY A 139 24.66 -11.48 -9.04
N PHE A 140 23.68 -10.70 -8.54
CA PHE A 140 23.93 -9.35 -8.03
C PHE A 140 24.33 -9.40 -6.55
N THR A 141 25.59 -9.12 -6.23
CA THR A 141 26.11 -9.13 -4.84
C THR A 141 26.11 -7.75 -4.17
N ALA A 142 25.93 -6.68 -4.94
CA ALA A 142 25.90 -5.31 -4.44
C ALA A 142 24.56 -5.01 -3.73
N ILE A 143 24.53 -5.18 -2.41
CA ILE A 143 23.35 -4.89 -1.57
C ILE A 143 22.82 -3.45 -1.76
N PRO A 144 23.66 -2.40 -1.78
CA PRO A 144 23.17 -1.03 -1.95
C PRO A 144 22.39 -0.84 -3.26
N PHE A 145 22.82 -1.51 -4.33
CA PHE A 145 22.17 -1.47 -5.62
C PHE A 145 20.78 -2.15 -5.60
N LEU A 146 20.67 -3.30 -4.95
CA LEU A 146 19.39 -4.00 -4.82
C LEU A 146 18.39 -3.21 -3.97
N ILE A 147 18.83 -2.60 -2.88
CA ILE A 147 17.97 -1.73 -2.06
C ILE A 147 17.52 -0.51 -2.86
N ALA A 148 18.41 0.09 -3.67
CA ALA A 148 18.07 1.18 -4.57
C ALA A 148 16.99 0.77 -5.59
N GLY A 149 17.13 -0.43 -6.16
CA GLY A 149 16.18 -1.02 -7.10
C GLY A 149 14.79 -1.20 -6.48
N TYR A 150 14.74 -1.76 -5.27
CA TYR A 150 13.50 -1.96 -4.52
C TYR A 150 12.80 -0.64 -4.22
N VAL A 151 13.52 0.35 -3.67
CA VAL A 151 12.97 1.65 -3.30
C VAL A 151 12.44 2.39 -4.54
N ALA A 152 13.21 2.44 -5.63
CA ALA A 152 12.76 3.06 -6.87
C ALA A 152 11.55 2.36 -7.48
N GLY A 153 11.53 1.02 -7.47
CA GLY A 153 10.40 0.24 -7.98
C GLY A 153 9.11 0.53 -7.21
N PHE A 154 9.20 0.63 -5.89
CA PHE A 154 8.03 0.89 -5.04
C PHE A 154 7.52 2.33 -5.15
N ILE A 155 8.42 3.33 -5.19
CA ILE A 155 8.05 4.74 -5.39
C ILE A 155 7.18 4.86 -6.64
N ILE A 156 7.58 4.24 -7.73
CA ILE A 156 6.88 4.39 -9.00
C ILE A 156 5.62 3.52 -9.04
N ALA A 157 5.65 2.32 -8.45
CA ALA A 157 4.46 1.49 -8.27
C ALA A 157 3.36 2.21 -7.46
N THR A 158 3.75 3.14 -6.57
CA THR A 158 2.82 3.97 -5.81
C THR A 158 2.06 4.98 -6.69
N PHE A 159 2.64 5.45 -7.81
CA PHE A 159 2.05 6.49 -8.66
C PHE A 159 1.46 6.01 -9.99
N ILE A 160 2.04 4.98 -10.64
CA ILE A 160 1.76 4.65 -12.05
C ILE A 160 0.65 3.59 -12.23
N LEU A 161 0.09 3.07 -11.13
CA LEU A 161 -0.84 1.92 -11.03
C LEU A 161 -0.12 0.62 -10.69
N GLN A 162 -0.67 -0.08 -9.71
CA GLN A 162 -0.19 -1.35 -9.16
C GLN A 162 -0.48 -2.55 -10.09
N THR A 163 -0.67 -2.28 -11.39
CA THR A 163 -1.11 -3.26 -12.40
C THR A 163 -0.01 -4.26 -12.72
N ILE A 164 -0.46 -5.45 -13.12
CA ILE A 164 0.38 -6.54 -13.62
C ILE A 164 1.00 -6.06 -14.95
N GLY A 165 2.33 -6.00 -15.04
CA GLY A 165 3.10 -5.59 -16.22
C GLY A 165 3.85 -4.26 -16.08
N ALA A 166 3.26 -3.26 -15.41
CA ALA A 166 3.88 -1.92 -15.31
C ALA A 166 5.10 -1.92 -14.38
N VAL A 167 5.02 -2.67 -13.28
CA VAL A 167 6.09 -2.75 -12.28
C VAL A 167 7.27 -3.55 -12.80
N GLU A 168 7.02 -4.54 -13.66
CA GLU A 168 8.01 -5.42 -14.25
C GLU A 168 8.89 -4.68 -15.26
N VAL A 169 8.26 -3.95 -16.17
CA VAL A 169 8.97 -3.09 -17.16
C VAL A 169 9.79 -2.04 -16.44
N LEU A 170 9.21 -1.41 -15.43
CA LEU A 170 9.87 -0.36 -14.71
C LEU A 170 11.04 -0.87 -13.85
N LEU A 171 10.84 -1.97 -13.15
CA LEU A 171 11.91 -2.60 -12.38
C LEU A 171 13.05 -3.00 -13.33
N ALA A 172 12.73 -3.49 -14.53
CA ALA A 172 13.72 -3.77 -15.56
C ALA A 172 14.46 -2.49 -16.01
N ILE A 173 13.77 -1.36 -16.19
CA ILE A 173 14.39 -0.06 -16.51
C ILE A 173 15.32 0.39 -15.38
N ILE A 174 14.91 0.27 -14.12
CA ILE A 174 15.72 0.69 -12.98
C ILE A 174 16.99 -0.16 -12.93
N LEU A 175 16.85 -1.49 -12.93
CA LEU A 175 17.99 -2.40 -12.89
C LEU A 175 18.92 -2.20 -14.09
N GLY A 176 18.35 -1.98 -15.29
CA GLY A 176 19.11 -1.63 -16.49
C GLY A 176 19.87 -0.33 -16.34
N ALA A 177 19.29 0.67 -15.67
CA ALA A 177 19.94 1.95 -15.43
C ALA A 177 21.09 1.87 -14.39
N TYR A 178 21.27 0.72 -13.75
CA TYR A 178 22.43 0.38 -12.92
C TYR A 178 23.29 -0.73 -13.55
N GLY A 179 23.10 -1.04 -14.83
CA GLY A 179 23.97 -1.93 -15.61
C GLY A 179 23.51 -3.38 -15.73
N ALA A 180 22.31 -3.75 -15.24
CA ALA A 180 21.78 -5.09 -15.45
C ALA A 180 21.40 -5.33 -16.92
N ALA A 181 21.73 -6.50 -17.45
CA ALA A 181 21.23 -6.91 -18.76
C ALA A 181 19.68 -6.97 -18.74
N PRO A 182 18.97 -6.46 -19.76
CA PRO A 182 17.50 -6.39 -19.77
C PRO A 182 16.81 -7.73 -19.51
N ALA A 183 17.37 -8.82 -20.03
CA ALA A 183 16.85 -10.17 -19.83
C ALA A 183 16.91 -10.60 -18.35
N VAL A 184 18.03 -10.34 -17.67
CA VAL A 184 18.22 -10.66 -16.25
C VAL A 184 17.31 -9.78 -15.39
N ALA A 185 17.21 -8.50 -15.73
CA ALA A 185 16.35 -7.54 -15.04
C ALA A 185 14.86 -7.92 -15.12
N ALA A 186 14.39 -8.36 -16.28
CA ALA A 186 13.03 -8.87 -16.48
C ALA A 186 12.80 -10.20 -15.73
N ALA A 187 13.74 -11.13 -15.80
CA ALA A 187 13.65 -12.41 -15.08
C ALA A 187 13.58 -12.20 -13.56
N MET A 188 14.41 -11.30 -13.02
CA MET A 188 14.40 -10.93 -11.62
C MET A 188 13.07 -10.31 -11.19
N ALA A 189 12.52 -9.40 -12.02
CA ALA A 189 11.23 -8.78 -11.77
C ALA A 189 10.07 -9.79 -11.75
N LEU A 190 10.05 -10.73 -12.70
CA LEU A 190 9.06 -11.80 -12.76
C LEU A 190 9.19 -12.78 -11.59
N CYS A 191 10.41 -13.13 -11.19
CA CYS A 191 10.64 -14.03 -10.06
C CYS A 191 10.19 -13.40 -8.74
N TYR A 192 10.56 -12.13 -8.51
CA TYR A 192 10.10 -11.37 -7.34
C TYR A 192 8.57 -11.25 -7.30
N ARG A 193 7.92 -10.96 -8.44
CA ARG A 193 6.44 -10.94 -8.55
C ARG A 193 5.83 -12.32 -8.31
N GLY A 194 6.46 -13.38 -8.81
CA GLY A 194 6.14 -14.77 -8.50
C GLY A 194 5.99 -15.01 -7.01
N LEU A 195 7.00 -14.57 -6.25
CA LEU A 195 7.05 -14.76 -4.81
C LEU A 195 6.00 -13.92 -4.06
N ILE A 196 5.90 -12.62 -4.37
CA ILE A 196 5.07 -11.70 -3.57
C ILE A 196 3.59 -11.72 -3.94
N PHE A 197 3.25 -12.11 -5.17
CA PHE A 197 1.86 -12.09 -5.68
C PHE A 197 1.31 -13.48 -5.95
N TRP A 198 2.03 -14.29 -6.73
CA TRP A 198 1.51 -15.59 -7.18
C TRP A 198 1.49 -16.64 -6.07
N VAL A 199 2.51 -16.66 -5.20
CA VAL A 199 2.53 -17.61 -4.07
C VAL A 199 1.37 -17.37 -3.09
N PRO A 200 1.13 -16.14 -2.57
CA PRO A 200 -0.04 -15.90 -1.73
C PRO A 200 -1.37 -16.18 -2.44
N PHE A 201 -1.47 -15.87 -3.73
CA PHE A 201 -2.67 -16.15 -4.52
C PHE A 201 -2.94 -17.65 -4.63
N ALA A 202 -1.91 -18.45 -4.95
CA ALA A 202 -2.02 -19.90 -5.03
C ALA A 202 -2.40 -20.51 -3.68
N ILE A 203 -1.77 -20.05 -2.59
CA ILE A 203 -2.12 -20.48 -1.23
C ILE A 203 -3.57 -20.13 -0.92
N GLY A 204 -4.03 -18.93 -1.25
CA GLY A 204 -5.42 -18.51 -1.07
C GLY A 204 -6.41 -19.39 -1.83
N ALA A 205 -6.12 -19.69 -3.10
CA ALA A 205 -6.93 -20.59 -3.92
C ALA A 205 -7.00 -22.01 -3.34
N VAL A 206 -5.88 -22.52 -2.83
CA VAL A 206 -5.81 -23.83 -2.17
C VAL A 206 -6.63 -23.83 -0.87
N CYS A 207 -6.46 -22.82 -0.02
CA CYS A 207 -7.22 -22.68 1.23
C CYS A 207 -8.73 -22.65 0.97
N ILE A 208 -9.19 -21.86 -0.01
CA ILE A 208 -10.61 -21.79 -0.38
C ILE A 208 -11.13 -23.15 -0.85
N ASN A 209 -10.36 -23.88 -1.66
CA ASN A 209 -10.75 -25.21 -2.12
C ASN A 209 -10.85 -26.22 -0.97
N PHE A 210 -9.96 -26.13 0.04
CA PHE A 210 -10.03 -26.98 1.23
C PHE A 210 -11.22 -26.64 2.13
N THR A 211 -11.46 -25.36 2.42
CA THR A 211 -12.62 -24.95 3.23
C THR A 211 -13.95 -25.13 2.49
N GLY A 212 -13.99 -24.95 1.17
CA GLY A 212 -15.17 -25.21 0.34
C GLY A 212 -15.53 -26.70 0.30
N ARG A 213 -14.53 -27.59 0.31
CA ARG A 213 -14.74 -29.03 0.49
C ARG A 213 -15.21 -29.41 1.91
N ALA A 214 -14.73 -28.71 2.94
CA ALA A 214 -15.21 -28.88 4.31
C ALA A 214 -16.63 -28.28 4.53
N GLY A 215 -17.03 -27.31 3.71
CA GLY A 215 -18.35 -26.66 3.71
C GLY A 215 -19.53 -27.58 3.38
N GLY A 216 -19.28 -28.74 2.76
CA GLY A 216 -20.29 -29.79 2.59
C GLY A 216 -20.80 -30.40 3.91
N VAL A 217 -20.12 -30.12 5.04
CA VAL A 217 -20.56 -30.53 6.39
C VAL A 217 -21.50 -29.49 7.01
N PHE A 218 -21.36 -28.20 6.69
CA PHE A 218 -22.22 -27.13 7.22
C PHE A 218 -23.59 -27.06 6.54
N SER A 219 -23.72 -27.52 5.29
CA SER A 219 -25.03 -27.58 4.62
C SER A 219 -25.95 -28.67 5.18
N LYS A 220 -25.42 -29.66 5.92
CA LYS A 220 -26.19 -30.82 6.39
C LYS A 220 -26.79 -30.64 7.79
N ALA A 221 -26.54 -29.50 8.44
CA ALA A 221 -27.03 -29.21 9.80
C ALA A 221 -28.35 -28.42 9.83
N GLU A 222 -28.79 -27.87 8.69
CA GLU A 222 -29.99 -27.01 8.61
C GLU A 222 -31.28 -27.80 8.24
N ASP A 223 -31.14 -29.05 7.77
CA ASP A 223 -32.28 -29.91 7.41
C ASP A 223 -32.63 -30.91 8.54
N LYS A 224 -32.95 -30.41 9.73
CA LYS A 224 -33.76 -31.19 10.69
C LYS A 224 -35.09 -30.47 10.90
N PRO A 225 -36.20 -30.96 10.32
CA PRO A 225 -37.52 -30.38 10.55
C PRO A 225 -37.85 -30.47 12.04
N LEU A 226 -38.11 -29.33 12.65
CA LEU A 226 -38.64 -29.22 14.00
C LEU A 226 -40.01 -29.91 14.02
N ILE A 227 -40.06 -30.98 14.80
CA ILE A 227 -41.21 -31.81 15.09
C ILE A 227 -42.43 -30.92 15.43
N GLU A 228 -43.51 -31.12 14.68
CA GLU A 228 -44.88 -30.84 15.09
C GLU A 228 -45.16 -31.60 16.39
N GLU A 229 -45.11 -30.91 17.53
CA GLU A 229 -45.73 -31.39 18.76
C GLU A 229 -46.19 -30.20 19.61
N ARG A 230 -47.32 -29.61 19.20
CA ARG A 230 -48.31 -28.97 20.10
C ARG A 230 -49.66 -28.94 19.40
N LEU A 231 -50.39 -30.06 19.53
CA LEU A 231 -51.85 -30.08 19.67
C LEU A 231 -52.18 -30.99 20.85
#